data_AF-A0A6H2CW61-F1
#
_entry.id   AF-A0A6H2CW61-F1
#
_cell.length_a   1.000
_cell.length_b   1.000
_cell.length_c   1.000
_cell.angle_alpha   90.00
_cell.angle_beta   90.00
_cell.angle_gamma   90.00
#
_symmetry.space_group_name_H-M   'P 1'
#
loop_
_entity.id
_entity.type
_entity.pdbx_description
1 polymer ?
#
loop_
_entity_poly.entity_id
_entity_poly.type
_entity_poly.pdbx_seq_one_letter_code
_entity_poly.pdbx_strand_id
1 'polypeptide(L)'
;MRVFRIFATLVSAIGLMLLVMVFVDWWTGYLAMKFFPEESHDAHHHLFGLMLALPVPLHVIFVGLIVQKKWLSPPMAKFAWVGIVSSGLWLGASLAIRML
;
A
#
# COMPACT_ATOMS: atom_id res chain seq x y z
N MET A 1 -18.98 15.70 12.52
CA MET A 1 -19.03 14.55 11.57
C MET A 1 -18.41 14.85 10.20
N ARG A 2 -18.65 16.02 9.58
CA ARG A 2 -18.05 16.36 8.26
C ARG A 2 -16.51 16.37 8.26
N VAL A 3 -15.90 16.89 9.33
CA VAL A 3 -14.43 16.97 9.49
C VAL A 3 -13.78 15.58 9.47
N PHE A 4 -14.31 14.61 10.23
CA PHE A 4 -13.81 13.23 10.21
C PHE A 4 -13.89 12.57 8.83
N ARG A 5 -14.95 12.86 8.07
CA ARG A 5 -15.08 12.35 6.70
C ARG A 5 -14.01 12.94 5.78
N ILE A 6 -13.76 14.25 5.87
CA ILE A 6 -12.71 14.92 5.10
C ILE A 6 -11.35 14.30 5.40
N PHE A 7 -11.00 14.10 6.68
CA PHE A 7 -9.75 13.45 7.05
C PHE A 7 -9.65 12.02 6.49
N ALA A 8 -10.71 11.21 6.59
CA ALA A 8 -10.70 9.86 6.04
C ALA A 8 -10.51 9.85 4.52
N THR A 9 -11.18 10.77 3.80
CA THR A 9 -11.01 10.93 2.35
C THR A 9 -9.60 11.38 1.99
N LEU A 10 -9.00 12.29 2.77
CA LEU A 10 -7.61 12.72 2.58
C LEU A 10 -6.63 11.55 2.78
N VAL A 11 -6.83 10.72 3.80
CA VAL A 11 -6.00 9.52 4.03
C VAL A 11 -6.09 8.55 2.85
N SER A 12 -7.30 8.26 2.36
CA SER A 12 -7.49 7.44 1.17
C SER A 12 -6.85 8.05 -0.09
N ALA A 13 -6.95 9.37 -0.27
CA ALA A 13 -6.33 10.09 -1.38
C ALA A 13 -4.79 10.01 -1.32
N ILE A 14 -4.21 10.18 -0.13
CA ILE A 14 -2.76 9.99 0.09
C ILE A 14 -2.36 8.56 -0.25
N GLY A 15 -3.11 7.56 0.20
CA GLY A 15 -2.86 6.16 -0.14
C GLY A 15 -2.88 5.89 -1.66
N LEU A 16 -3.81 6.51 -2.38
CA LEU A 16 -3.87 6.44 -3.85
C LEU A 16 -2.68 7.13 -4.52
N MET A 17 -2.28 8.31 -4.03
CA MET A 17 -1.09 9.00 -4.53
C MET A 17 0.17 8.16 -4.33
N LEU A 18 0.33 7.56 -3.14
CA LEU A 18 1.43 6.65 -2.86
C LEU A 18 1.40 5.41 -3.77
N LEU A 19 0.21 4.88 -4.08
CA LEU A 19 0.08 3.76 -5.01
C LEU A 19 0.56 4.13 -6.42
N VAL A 20 0.19 5.31 -6.90
CA VAL A 20 0.65 5.84 -8.20
C VAL A 20 2.16 6.04 -8.18
N MET A 21 2.72 6.62 -7.12
CA MET A 21 4.17 6.78 -6.99
C MET A 21 4.90 5.43 -7.02
N VAL A 22 4.41 4.43 -6.28
CA VAL A 22 4.99 3.07 -6.30
C VAL A 22 4.95 2.46 -7.70
N PHE A 23 3.88 2.69 -8.47
CA PHE A 23 3.78 2.21 -9.83
C PHE A 23 4.77 2.92 -10.78
N VAL A 24 4.95 4.23 -10.62
CA VAL A 24 5.95 5.02 -11.37
C VAL A 24 7.37 4.57 -11.01
N ASP A 25 7.66 4.38 -9.72
CA ASP A 25 8.96 3.89 -9.24
C ASP A 25 9.26 2.48 -9.74
N TRP A 26 8.23 1.63 -9.86
CA TRP A 26 8.36 0.30 -10.44
C TRP A 26 8.66 0.36 -11.94
N TRP A 27 7.91 1.18 -12.68
CA TRP A 27 8.06 1.35 -14.12
C TRP A 27 9.44 1.91 -14.51
N THR A 28 9.97 2.82 -13.68
CA THR A 28 11.31 3.39 -13.85
C THR A 28 12.44 2.48 -13.35
N GLY A 29 12.11 1.36 -12.69
CA GLY A 29 13.08 0.45 -12.09
C GLY A 29 13.70 0.96 -10.78
N TYR A 30 13.29 2.12 -10.30
CA TYR A 30 13.79 2.73 -9.07
C TYR A 30 13.58 1.82 -7.85
N LEU A 31 12.48 1.06 -7.79
CA LEU A 31 12.26 0.10 -6.70
C LEU A 31 13.31 -1.02 -6.66
N ALA A 32 13.74 -1.52 -7.83
CA ALA A 32 14.76 -2.56 -7.89
C ALA A 32 16.10 -2.02 -7.38
N MET A 33 16.50 -0.83 -7.83
CA MET A 33 17.72 -0.15 -7.35
C MET A 33 17.67 0.14 -5.84
N LYS A 34 16.50 0.51 -5.33
CA LYS A 34 16.32 0.87 -3.92
C LYS A 34 16.34 -0.33 -2.99
N PHE A 35 15.77 -1.46 -3.40
CA PHE A 35 15.68 -2.66 -2.55
C PHE A 35 16.81 -3.65 -2.78
N PHE A 36 17.40 -3.69 -3.97
CA PHE A 36 18.45 -4.62 -4.37
C PHE A 36 19.58 -3.87 -5.10
N PRO A 37 20.32 -2.98 -4.43
CA PRO A 37 21.33 -2.14 -5.07
C PRO A 37 22.54 -2.92 -5.60
N GLU A 38 22.83 -4.11 -5.05
CA GLU A 38 24.00 -4.92 -5.37
C GLU A 38 23.71 -6.09 -6.33
N GLU A 39 22.44 -6.34 -6.65
CA GLU A 39 22.00 -7.48 -7.47
C GLU A 39 21.80 -7.08 -8.95
N SER A 40 21.74 -8.09 -9.83
CA SER A 40 21.33 -7.86 -11.22
C SER A 40 19.91 -7.30 -11.27
N HIS A 41 19.69 -6.20 -11.99
CA HIS A 41 18.37 -5.59 -12.22
C HIS A 41 17.49 -6.42 -13.18
N ASP A 42 17.39 -7.72 -12.92
CA ASP A 42 16.56 -8.66 -13.64
C ASP A 42 15.08 -8.42 -13.32
N ALA A 43 14.21 -8.86 -14.24
CA ALA A 43 12.76 -8.70 -14.12
C ALA A 43 12.19 -9.23 -12.78
N HIS A 44 12.86 -10.22 -12.17
CA HIS A 44 12.49 -10.76 -10.86
C HIS A 44 12.67 -9.72 -9.73
N HIS A 45 13.78 -9.00 -9.69
CA HIS A 45 14.04 -7.97 -8.69
C HIS A 45 13.12 -6.76 -8.85
N HIS A 46 12.71 -6.44 -10.08
CA HIS A 46 11.66 -5.45 -10.34
C HIS A 46 10.32 -5.87 -9.72
N LEU A 47 9.91 -7.14 -9.91
CA LEU A 47 8.67 -7.66 -9.33
C LEU A 47 8.73 -7.71 -7.80
N PHE A 48 9.85 -8.16 -7.23
CA PHE A 48 10.03 -8.22 -5.78
C PHE A 48 10.05 -6.83 -5.15
N GLY A 49 10.73 -5.87 -5.77
CA GLY A 49 10.71 -4.47 -5.32
C GLY A 49 9.28 -3.90 -5.28
N LEU A 50 8.46 -4.22 -6.28
CA LEU A 50 7.03 -3.86 -6.27
C LEU A 50 6.26 -4.56 -5.14
N MET A 51 6.43 -5.87 -4.97
CA MET A 51 5.77 -6.65 -3.91
C MET A 51 6.13 -6.17 -2.50
N LEU A 52 7.36 -5.69 -2.31
CA LEU A 52 7.79 -5.10 -1.05
C LEU A 52 7.21 -3.69 -0.85
N ALA A 53 7.02 -2.91 -1.91
CA ALA A 53 6.54 -1.52 -1.83
C ALA A 53 5.02 -1.39 -1.72
N LEU A 54 4.24 -2.27 -2.37
CA LEU A 54 2.77 -2.23 -2.41
C LEU A 54 2.02 -2.31 -1.07
N PRO A 55 2.50 -3.01 -0.03
CA PRO A 55 1.73 -3.15 1.22
C PRO A 55 1.43 -1.82 1.89
N VAL A 56 2.36 -0.86 1.84
CA VAL A 56 2.20 0.46 2.45
C VAL A 56 1.04 1.26 1.85
N PRO A 57 1.01 1.58 0.54
CA PRO A 57 -0.09 2.34 -0.05
C PRO A 57 -1.43 1.60 0.08
N LEU A 58 -1.46 0.28 -0.13
CA LEU A 58 -2.67 -0.51 0.03
C LEU A 58 -3.20 -0.45 1.47
N HIS A 59 -2.33 -0.58 2.48
CA HIS A 59 -2.74 -0.50 3.88
C HIS A 59 -3.30 0.89 4.22
N VAL A 60 -2.67 1.97 3.74
CA VAL A 60 -3.17 3.35 3.95
C VAL A 60 -4.55 3.55 3.31
N ILE A 61 -4.77 3.03 2.10
CA ILE A 61 -6.10 3.07 1.44
C ILE A 61 -7.14 2.35 2.31
N PHE A 62 -6.84 1.13 2.77
CA PHE A 62 -7.76 0.35 3.59
C PHE A 62 -8.03 0.96 4.96
N VAL A 63 -7.05 1.58 5.60
CA VAL A 63 -7.24 2.37 6.84
C VAL A 63 -8.21 3.51 6.57
N GLY A 64 -8.00 4.29 5.51
CA GLY A 64 -8.92 5.37 5.12
C GLY A 64 -10.35 4.87 4.87
N LEU A 65 -10.50 3.69 4.23
CA LEU A 65 -11.80 3.03 4.01
C LEU A 65 -12.46 2.56 5.32
N ILE A 66 -11.70 1.97 6.24
CA ILE A 66 -12.23 1.51 7.55
C ILE A 66 -12.67 2.68 8.43
N VAL A 67 -11.90 3.77 8.45
CA VAL A 67 -12.27 4.99 9.20
C VAL A 67 -13.61 5.54 8.69
N GLN A 68 -13.87 5.40 7.39
CA GLN A 68 -15.14 5.81 6.78
C GLN A 68 -16.21 4.70 6.69
N LYS A 69 -16.06 3.57 7.40
CA LYS A 69 -16.97 2.41 7.30
C LYS A 69 -18.46 2.74 7.48
N LYS A 70 -18.78 3.77 8.28
CA LYS A 70 -20.16 4.22 8.54
C LYS A 70 -20.85 4.80 7.30
N TRP A 71 -20.07 5.17 6.28
CA TRP A 71 -20.55 5.74 5.01
C TRP A 71 -20.30 4.80 3.82
N LEU A 72 -19.72 3.62 4.05
CA LEU A 72 -19.51 2.61 3.01
C LEU A 72 -20.72 1.68 2.92
N SER A 73 -20.94 1.14 1.72
CA SER A 73 -21.88 0.04 1.57
C SER A 73 -21.41 -1.19 2.35
N PRO A 74 -22.31 -2.03 2.88
CA PRO A 74 -21.95 -3.25 3.60
C PRO A 74 -20.91 -4.15 2.92
N PRO A 75 -20.95 -4.40 1.59
CA PRO A 75 -19.92 -5.21 0.93
C PRO A 75 -18.56 -4.50 0.92
N MET A 76 -18.53 -3.19 0.71
CA MET A 76 -17.28 -2.40 0.69
C MET A 76 -16.63 -2.36 2.08
N ALA A 77 -17.43 -2.29 3.15
CA ALA A 77 -16.93 -2.34 4.52
C ALA A 77 -16.28 -3.69 4.85
N LYS A 78 -16.86 -4.82 4.38
CA LYS A 78 -16.24 -6.15 4.51
C LYS A 78 -14.95 -6.24 3.72
N PHE A 79 -14.94 -5.74 2.48
CA PHE A 79 -13.75 -5.69 1.64
C PHE A 79 -12.62 -4.89 2.30
N ALA A 80 -12.94 -3.71 2.86
CA ALA A 80 -11.97 -2.91 3.58
C ALA A 80 -11.40 -3.61 4.82
N TRP A 81 -12.22 -4.42 5.51
CA TRP A 81 -11.79 -5.21 6.66
C TRP A 81 -10.85 -6.35 6.28
N VAL A 82 -11.17 -7.09 5.21
CA VAL A 82 -10.27 -8.12 4.70
C VAL A 82 -8.96 -7.48 4.22
N GLY A 83 -9.08 -6.36 3.49
CA GLY A 83 -7.96 -5.60 2.96
C GLY A 83 -7.02 -5.07 4.04
N ILE A 84 -7.53 -4.49 5.14
CA ILE A 84 -6.67 -3.97 6.21
C ILE A 84 -5.89 -5.09 6.91
N VAL A 85 -6.52 -6.26 7.12
CA VAL A 85 -5.86 -7.41 7.75
C VAL A 85 -4.80 -7.99 6.83
N SER A 86 -5.15 -8.27 5.58
CA SER A 86 -4.22 -8.88 4.62
C SER A 86 -3.05 -7.94 4.30
N SER A 87 -3.31 -6.66 4.05
CA SER A 87 -2.25 -5.66 3.84
C SER A 87 -1.43 -5.41 5.09
N GLY A 88 -2.00 -5.50 6.29
CA GLY A 88 -1.26 -5.36 7.55
C GLY A 88 -0.28 -6.51 7.79
N LEU A 89 -0.72 -7.75 7.57
CA LEU A 89 0.16 -8.92 7.64
C LEU A 89 1.27 -8.85 6.58
N TRP A 90 0.92 -8.46 5.35
CA TRP A 90 1.90 -8.30 4.27
C TRP A 90 2.87 -7.15 4.54
N LEU A 91 2.40 -6.04 5.11
CA LEU A 91 3.26 -4.93 5.54
C LEU A 91 4.25 -5.42 6.60
N GLY A 92 3.79 -6.17 7.59
CA GLY A 92 4.65 -6.79 8.60
C GLY A 92 5.73 -7.69 7.98
N ALA A 93 5.35 -8.55 7.04
CA ALA A 93 6.30 -9.41 6.32
C ALA A 93 7.31 -8.60 5.48
N SER A 94 6.85 -7.57 4.77
CA SER A 94 7.70 -6.69 3.97
C SER A 94 8.72 -5.94 4.84
N LEU A 95 8.30 -5.44 6.00
CA LEU A 95 9.20 -4.79 6.95
C LEU A 95 10.22 -5.77 7.53
N ALA A 96 9.79 -7.00 7.88
CA ALA A 96 10.70 -8.03 8.37
C ALA A 96 11.78 -8.38 7.34
N ILE A 97 11.40 -8.57 6.07
CA ILE A 97 12.35 -8.86 4.98
C ILE A 97 13.34 -7.71 4.78
N ARG A 98 12.91 -6.45 4.92
CA ARG A 98 13.79 -5.27 4.77
C ARG A 98 14.76 -5.07 5.94
N MET A 99 14.49 -5.68 7.09
CA MET A 99 15.34 -5.58 8.28
C MET A 99 16.36 -6.72 8.38
N LEU A 100 16.17 -7.79 7.61
CA LEU A 100 17.12 -8.90 7.46
C LEU A 100 18.18 -8.55 6.41
#